data_AF-A0A2V5T452-F1
#
_entry.id   AF-A0A2V5T452-F1
#
_cell.length_a   1.000
_cell.length_b   1.000
_cell.length_c   1.000
_cell.angle_alpha   90.00
_cell.angle_beta   90.00
_cell.angle_gamma   90.00
#
_symmetry.space_group_name_H-M   'P 1'
#
loop_
_entity.id
_entity.type
_entity.pdbx_description
1 polymer ?
#
loop_
_entity_poly.entity_id
_entity_poly.type
_entity_poly.pdbx_seq_one_letter_code
_entity_poly.pdbx_strand_id
1 'polypeptide(L)'
;MGNRPLEEATHPMLLVLIFFWLFAVILLSAISVVRHADCLAIKFGEPYGTLILTLSAISVEVMMISTAMLHGANNPTLGRDAMFAVVMIALGGLVGLSLLLGGLRYREQHYNLQGVNAYLNVIMALAVLGLVLPSF
;
A
#
# COMPACT_ATOMS: atom_id res chain seq x y z
N MET A 1 11.76 14.02 47.75
CA MET A 1 12.57 13.00 47.04
C MET A 1 11.77 11.72 47.00
N GLY A 2 11.12 11.42 45.89
CA GLY A 2 10.18 10.30 45.76
C GLY A 2 9.74 10.13 44.31
N ASN A 3 10.59 9.45 43.54
CA ASN A 3 10.30 8.54 42.43
C ASN A 3 9.18 8.93 41.44
N ARG A 4 9.36 10.01 40.66
CA ARG A 4 8.49 10.37 39.52
C ARG A 4 8.98 10.08 38.08
N PRO A 5 9.95 9.18 37.79
CA PRO A 5 10.25 8.84 36.38
C PRO A 5 9.37 7.74 35.76
N LEU A 6 8.43 7.13 36.51
CA LEU A 6 7.68 5.94 36.05
C LEU A 6 6.29 6.24 35.46
N GLU A 7 5.69 7.41 35.75
CA GLU A 7 4.39 7.81 35.15
C GLU A 7 4.56 8.38 33.74
N GLU A 8 5.68 9.04 33.43
CA GLU A 8 5.98 9.57 32.08
C GLU A 8 6.35 8.48 31.06
N ALA A 9 6.87 7.32 31.48
CA ALA A 9 7.26 6.24 30.58
C ALA A 9 6.11 5.26 30.24
N THR A 10 5.07 5.22 31.07
CA THR A 10 3.94 4.28 30.89
C THR A 10 3.03 4.70 29.72
N HIS A 11 2.81 6.01 29.54
CA HIS A 11 2.01 6.55 28.42
C HIS A 11 2.64 6.37 27.02
N PRO A 12 3.94 6.63 26.79
CA PRO A 12 4.54 6.44 25.46
C PRO A 12 4.69 4.97 25.09
N MET A 13 5.06 4.08 26.02
CA MET A 13 5.12 2.64 25.72
C MET A 13 3.75 2.05 25.37
N LEU A 14 2.70 2.45 26.10
CA LEU A 14 1.34 2.01 25.83
C LEU A 14 0.84 2.54 24.49
N LEU A 15 1.16 3.78 24.12
CA LEU A 15 0.81 4.35 22.81
C LEU A 15 1.52 3.59 21.67
N VAL A 16 2.81 3.27 21.83
CA VAL A 16 3.55 2.44 20.86
C VAL A 16 2.92 1.05 20.75
N LEU A 17 2.56 0.42 21.87
CA LEU A 17 1.89 -0.88 21.88
C LEU A 17 0.54 -0.82 21.13
N ILE A 18 -0.30 0.17 21.43
CA ILE A 18 -1.58 0.38 20.75
C ILE A 18 -1.37 0.62 19.26
N PHE A 19 -0.38 1.42 18.89
CA PHE A 19 -0.06 1.69 17.48
C PHE A 19 0.29 0.39 16.74
N PHE A 20 1.23 -0.41 17.27
CA PHE A 20 1.59 -1.69 16.67
C PHE A 20 0.42 -2.68 16.63
N TRP A 21 -0.41 -2.68 17.67
CA TRP A 21 -1.62 -3.51 17.73
C TRP A 21 -2.61 -3.13 16.62
N LEU A 22 -2.97 -1.85 16.51
CA LEU A 22 -3.87 -1.34 15.48
C LEU A 22 -3.31 -1.59 14.08
N PHE A 23 -2.02 -1.34 13.89
CA PHE A 23 -1.33 -1.61 12.62
C PHE A 23 -1.42 -3.10 12.24
N ALA A 24 -1.15 -4.01 13.18
CA ALA A 24 -1.27 -5.44 12.95
C ALA A 24 -2.70 -5.86 12.61
N VAL A 25 -3.71 -5.32 13.31
CA VAL A 25 -5.13 -5.60 13.04
C VAL A 25 -5.53 -5.14 11.64
N ILE A 26 -5.13 -3.93 11.24
CA ILE A 26 -5.40 -3.39 9.90
C ILE A 26 -4.72 -4.26 8.84
N LEU A 27 -3.46 -4.63 9.04
CA LEU A 27 -2.70 -5.46 8.11
C LEU A 27 -3.34 -6.86 7.95
N LEU A 28 -3.71 -7.50 9.05
CA LEU A 28 -4.38 -8.80 9.04
C LEU A 28 -5.76 -8.73 8.38
N SER A 29 -6.49 -7.63 8.59
CA SER A 29 -7.77 -7.38 7.93
C SER A 29 -7.59 -7.26 6.41
N ALA A 30 -6.64 -6.45 5.95
CA ALA A 30 -6.34 -6.30 4.52
C ALA A 30 -5.95 -7.64 3.87
N ILE A 31 -5.05 -8.41 4.49
CA ILE A 31 -4.66 -9.74 4.00
C ILE A 31 -5.86 -10.69 3.96
N SER A 32 -6.74 -10.63 4.95
CA SER A 32 -7.96 -11.45 4.98
C SER A 32 -8.89 -11.11 3.83
N VAL A 33 -9.09 -9.83 3.50
CA VAL A 33 -9.91 -9.41 2.36
C VAL A 33 -9.31 -9.91 1.05
N VAL A 34 -8.00 -9.76 0.87
CA VAL A 34 -7.29 -10.25 -0.33
C VAL A 34 -7.43 -11.77 -0.46
N ARG A 35 -7.31 -12.53 0.62
CA ARG A 35 -7.47 -13.99 0.60
C ARG A 35 -8.88 -14.43 0.17
N HIS A 36 -9.92 -13.71 0.60
CA HIS A 36 -11.29 -13.99 0.14
C HIS A 36 -11.46 -13.64 -1.33
N ALA A 37 -10.93 -12.49 -1.77
CA ALA A 37 -10.96 -12.09 -3.17
C ALA A 37 -10.22 -13.09 -4.07
N ASP A 38 -9.10 -13.65 -3.62
CA ASP A 38 -8.32 -14.66 -4.33
C ASP A 38 -9.10 -15.97 -4.49
N CYS A 39 -9.79 -16.43 -3.43
CA CYS A 39 -10.68 -17.59 -3.50
C CYS A 39 -11.81 -17.38 -4.53
N LEU A 40 -12.39 -16.18 -4.58
CA LEU A 40 -13.36 -15.82 -5.62
C LEU A 40 -12.70 -15.79 -7.00
N ALA A 41 -11.51 -15.20 -7.11
CA ALA A 41 -10.80 -15.07 -8.38
C ALA A 41 -10.52 -16.44 -9.02
N ILE A 42 -10.07 -17.41 -8.23
CA ILE A 42 -9.86 -18.80 -8.69
C ILE A 42 -11.17 -19.42 -9.18
N LYS A 43 -12.29 -19.15 -8.50
CA LYS A 43 -13.59 -19.71 -8.86
C LYS A 43 -14.13 -19.14 -10.19
N PHE A 44 -13.85 -17.88 -10.50
CA PHE A 44 -14.29 -17.23 -11.73
C PHE A 44 -13.31 -17.40 -12.90
N GLY A 45 -12.05 -17.76 -12.62
CA GLY A 45 -11.02 -17.93 -13.64
C GLY A 45 -10.64 -16.64 -14.37
N GLU A 46 -9.66 -16.71 -15.27
CA GLU A 46 -9.26 -15.55 -16.06
C GLU A 46 -10.25 -15.26 -17.19
N PRO A 47 -10.54 -13.96 -17.50
CA PRO A 47 -9.92 -12.73 -16.97
C PRO A 47 -10.61 -12.14 -15.73
N TYR A 48 -11.79 -12.66 -15.35
CA TYR A 48 -12.61 -12.08 -14.29
C TYR A 48 -11.94 -12.15 -12.92
N GLY A 49 -11.16 -13.20 -12.65
CA GLY A 49 -10.44 -13.34 -11.39
C GLY A 49 -9.44 -12.21 -11.15
N THR A 50 -8.69 -11.82 -12.18
CA THR A 50 -7.76 -10.69 -12.11
C THR A 50 -8.49 -9.37 -11.85
N LEU A 51 -9.65 -9.16 -12.47
CA LEU A 51 -10.49 -7.98 -12.20
C LEU A 51 -11.02 -7.97 -10.77
N ILE A 52 -11.45 -9.11 -10.24
CA ILE A 52 -11.93 -9.24 -8.85
C ILE A 52 -10.80 -8.92 -7.87
N LEU A 53 -9.60 -9.47 -8.09
CA LEU A 53 -8.45 -9.24 -7.21
C LEU A 53 -8.03 -7.76 -7.21
N THR A 54 -7.94 -7.16 -8.39
CA THR A 54 -7.56 -5.74 -8.54
C THR A 54 -8.61 -4.79 -7.97
N LEU A 55 -9.90 -5.00 -8.27
CA LEU A 55 -10.98 -4.19 -7.71
C LEU A 55 -11.08 -4.31 -6.19
N SER A 56 -10.87 -5.51 -5.64
CA SER A 56 -10.84 -5.73 -4.20
C SER A 56 -9.75 -4.89 -3.53
N ALA A 57 -8.51 -4.99 -4.01
CA ALA A 57 -7.39 -4.23 -3.46
C ALA A 57 -7.63 -2.70 -3.53
N ILE A 58 -8.07 -2.20 -4.69
CA ILE A 58 -8.37 -0.76 -4.87
C ILE A 58 -9.53 -0.30 -3.99
N SER A 59 -10.55 -1.14 -3.78
CA SER A 59 -11.67 -0.80 -2.90
C SER A 59 -11.24 -0.61 -1.45
N VAL A 60 -10.37 -1.49 -0.93
CA VAL A 60 -9.79 -1.38 0.42
C VAL A 60 -9.01 -0.08 0.56
N GLU A 61 -8.19 0.25 -0.43
CA GLU A 61 -7.39 1.47 -0.47
C GLU A 61 -8.27 2.74 -0.46
N VAL A 62 -9.25 2.83 -1.36
CA VAL A 62 -10.17 3.97 -1.45
C VAL A 62 -10.99 4.12 -0.17
N MET A 63 -11.47 3.02 0.43
CA MET A 63 -12.19 3.07 1.71
C MET A 63 -11.31 3.54 2.85
N MET A 64 -10.06 3.08 2.93
CA MET A 64 -9.10 3.51 3.96
C MET A 64 -8.82 5.01 3.85
N ILE A 65 -8.52 5.50 2.65
CA ILE A 65 -8.26 6.92 2.39
C ILE A 65 -9.50 7.77 2.70
N SER A 66 -10.67 7.36 2.20
CA SER A 66 -11.93 8.07 2.45
C SER A 66 -12.25 8.14 3.93
N THR A 67 -12.07 7.04 4.66
CA THR A 67 -12.29 6.99 6.11
C THR A 67 -11.33 7.92 6.84
N ALA A 68 -10.05 7.93 6.45
CA ALA A 68 -9.05 8.83 7.03
C ALA A 68 -9.36 10.31 6.75
N MET A 69 -9.85 10.65 5.55
CA MET A 69 -10.23 12.02 5.21
C MET A 69 -11.51 12.48 5.88
N LEU A 70 -12.50 11.58 6.08
CA LEU A 70 -13.77 11.90 6.74
C LEU A 70 -13.65 12.06 8.25
N HIS A 71 -12.77 11.28 8.90
CA HIS A 71 -12.59 11.30 10.35
C HIS A 71 -11.39 12.14 10.82
N GLY A 72 -10.49 12.52 9.91
CA GLY A 72 -9.35 13.38 10.20
C GLY A 72 -9.70 14.87 10.15
N ALA A 73 -8.86 15.72 10.74
CA ALA A 73 -8.91 17.15 10.46
C ALA A 73 -8.81 17.35 8.94
N ASN A 74 -9.72 18.14 8.37
CA ASN A 74 -10.00 18.23 6.94
C ASN A 74 -8.76 18.66 6.13
N ASN A 75 -7.88 17.69 5.82
CA ASN A 75 -6.63 17.91 5.14
C ASN A 75 -6.67 17.18 3.78
N PRO A 76 -6.93 17.91 2.68
CA PRO A 76 -7.03 17.29 1.36
C PRO A 76 -5.70 16.67 0.88
N THR A 77 -4.56 16.94 1.53
CA THR A 77 -3.27 16.36 1.14
C THR A 77 -3.12 14.89 1.55
N LEU A 78 -3.90 14.41 2.54
CA LEU A 78 -3.76 13.07 3.10
C LEU A 78 -3.97 11.96 2.05
N GLY A 79 -4.95 12.13 1.16
CA GLY A 79 -5.20 11.20 0.06
C GLY A 79 -4.08 11.19 -0.99
N ARG A 80 -3.53 12.37 -1.30
CA ARG A 80 -2.38 12.51 -2.20
C ARG A 80 -1.14 11.83 -1.63
N ASP A 81 -0.87 12.02 -0.34
CA ASP A 81 0.28 11.43 0.34
C ASP A 81 0.19 9.90 0.39
N ALA A 82 -1.02 9.36 0.60
CA ALA A 82 -1.27 7.91 0.54
C ALA A 82 -1.00 7.34 -0.87
N MET A 83 -1.52 7.98 -1.91
CA MET A 83 -1.29 7.55 -3.31
C MET A 83 0.19 7.66 -3.70
N PHE A 84 0.89 8.71 -3.26
CA PHE A 84 2.32 8.84 -3.45
C PHE A 84 3.09 7.72 -2.76
N ALA A 85 2.73 7.37 -1.52
CA ALA A 85 3.33 6.26 -0.80
C ALA A 85 3.13 4.93 -1.53
N VAL A 86 1.93 4.67 -2.07
CA VAL A 86 1.62 3.44 -2.82
C VAL A 86 2.48 3.31 -4.07
N VAL A 87 2.64 4.39 -4.85
CA VAL A 87 3.52 4.41 -6.03
C VAL A 87 4.98 4.17 -5.63
N MET A 88 5.46 4.81 -4.56
CA MET A 88 6.83 4.64 -4.06
C MET A 88 7.09 3.22 -3.56
N ILE A 89 6.13 2.62 -2.86
CA ILE A 89 6.23 1.23 -2.39
C ILE A 89 6.19 0.26 -3.57
N ALA A 90 5.35 0.48 -4.57
CA ALA A 90 5.27 -0.40 -5.74
C ALA A 90 6.55 -0.32 -6.60
N LEU A 91 6.96 0.88 -6.99
CA LEU A 91 8.11 1.09 -7.90
C LEU A 91 9.45 1.01 -7.18
N GLY A 92 9.60 1.66 -6.04
CA GLY A 92 10.85 1.68 -5.29
C GLY A 92 11.01 0.44 -4.41
N GLY A 93 9.94 0.08 -3.69
CA GLY A 93 9.94 -1.06 -2.79
C GLY A 93 9.91 -2.40 -3.52
N LEU A 94 8.77 -2.79 -4.08
CA LEU A 94 8.53 -4.11 -4.66
C LEU A 94 9.39 -4.36 -5.91
N VAL A 95 9.37 -3.45 -6.88
CA VAL A 95 10.21 -3.59 -8.09
C VAL A 95 11.70 -3.53 -7.73
N GLY A 96 12.13 -2.60 -6.88
CA GLY A 96 13.52 -2.54 -6.41
C GLY A 96 13.98 -3.81 -5.68
N LEU A 97 13.17 -4.33 -4.75
CA LEU A 97 13.47 -5.58 -4.02
C LEU A 97 13.53 -6.78 -4.96
N SER A 98 12.60 -6.90 -5.91
CA SER A 98 12.61 -8.01 -6.88
C SER A 98 13.85 -8.00 -7.78
N LEU A 99 14.31 -6.81 -8.20
CA LEU A 99 15.56 -6.64 -8.93
C LEU A 99 16.77 -6.98 -8.07
N LEU A 100 16.81 -6.52 -6.83
CA LEU A 100 17.93 -6.77 -5.91
C LEU A 100 18.05 -8.25 -5.56
N LEU A 101 16.96 -8.88 -5.15
CA LEU A 101 16.94 -10.29 -4.76
C LEU A 101 17.18 -11.21 -5.96
N GLY A 102 16.57 -10.91 -7.10
CA GLY A 102 16.75 -11.72 -8.30
C GLY A 102 18.10 -11.49 -8.97
N GLY A 103 18.66 -10.28 -8.95
CA GLY A 103 20.03 -10.00 -9.38
C GLY A 103 21.07 -10.69 -8.50
N LEU A 104 20.87 -10.72 -7.18
CA LEU A 104 21.75 -11.43 -6.25
C LEU A 104 21.73 -12.95 -6.50
N ARG A 105 20.56 -13.52 -6.81
CA ARG A 105 20.40 -14.97 -7.00
C ARG A 105 20.76 -15.46 -8.41
N TYR A 106 20.39 -14.71 -9.45
CA TYR A 106 20.46 -15.17 -10.84
C TYR A 106 21.51 -14.43 -11.70
N ARG A 107 22.15 -13.36 -11.18
CA ARG A 107 23.15 -12.48 -11.84
C ARG A 107 22.63 -11.73 -13.07
N GLU A 108 22.03 -12.44 -14.02
CA GLU A 108 21.31 -11.89 -15.18
C GLU A 108 19.83 -12.28 -15.09
N GLN A 109 18.95 -11.27 -15.10
CA GLN A 109 17.51 -11.47 -15.12
C GLN A 109 16.98 -11.18 -16.52
N HIS A 110 16.34 -12.17 -17.14
CA HIS A 110 15.69 -11.98 -18.44
C HIS A 110 14.40 -11.19 -18.25
N TYR A 111 14.40 -9.93 -18.66
CA TYR A 111 13.23 -9.06 -18.63
C TYR A 111 12.71 -8.79 -20.04
N ASN A 112 11.39 -8.83 -20.20
CA ASN A 112 10.76 -8.32 -21.41
C ASN A 112 10.73 -6.79 -21.35
N LEU A 113 11.77 -6.14 -21.88
CA LEU A 113 11.89 -4.67 -21.90
C LEU A 113 10.69 -3.99 -22.55
N GLN A 114 10.07 -4.65 -23.54
CA GLN A 114 8.87 -4.13 -24.19
C GLN A 114 7.69 -4.04 -23.21
N GLY A 115 7.48 -5.09 -22.41
CA GLY A 115 6.44 -5.12 -21.38
C GLY A 115 6.71 -4.12 -20.27
N VAL A 116 7.94 -4.06 -19.76
CA VAL A 116 8.35 -3.11 -18.72
C VAL A 116 8.10 -1.66 -19.16
N ASN A 117 8.52 -1.31 -20.38
CA ASN A 117 8.30 0.04 -20.90
C ASN A 117 6.81 0.36 -21.07
N ALA A 118 6.00 -0.59 -21.53
CA ALA A 118 4.56 -0.39 -21.65
C ALA A 118 3.89 -0.13 -20.29
N TYR A 119 4.21 -0.94 -19.27
CA TYR A 119 3.66 -0.75 -17.92
C TYR A 119 4.14 0.54 -17.26
N LEU A 120 5.44 0.84 -17.33
CA LEU A 120 5.98 2.08 -16.75
C LEU A 120 5.36 3.32 -17.40
N ASN A 121 5.13 3.30 -18.71
CA ASN A 121 4.52 4.44 -19.40
C ASN A 121 3.07 4.69 -18.93
N VAL A 122 2.29 3.62 -18.72
CA VAL A 122 0.94 3.71 -18.15
C VAL A 122 0.96 4.22 -16.72
N ILE A 123 1.86 3.69 -15.88
CA ILE A 123 2.02 4.14 -14.48
C ILE A 123 2.38 5.63 -14.44
N MET A 124 3.33 6.07 -15.26
CA MET A 124 3.74 7.47 -15.35
C MET A 124 2.58 8.38 -15.78
N ALA A 125 1.84 7.99 -16.82
CA ALA A 125 0.69 8.76 -17.30
C ALA A 125 -0.39 8.90 -16.21
N LEU A 126 -0.74 7.79 -15.53
CA LEU A 126 -1.72 7.79 -14.45
C LEU A 126 -1.23 8.56 -13.22
N ALA A 127 0.05 8.47 -12.88
CA ALA A 127 0.63 9.21 -11.75
C ALA A 127 0.59 10.73 -12.01
N VAL A 128 0.89 11.18 -13.23
CA VAL A 128 0.77 12.60 -13.59
C VAL A 128 -0.69 13.06 -13.51
N LEU A 129 -1.62 12.31 -14.10
CA LEU A 129 -3.05 12.64 -14.05
C LEU A 129 -3.60 12.62 -12.62
N GLY A 130 -3.20 11.65 -11.80
CA GLY A 130 -3.72 11.45 -10.45
C GLY A 130 -3.08 12.32 -9.37
N LEU A 131 -1.80 12.69 -9.51
CA LEU A 131 -1.05 13.39 -8.46
C LEU A 131 -0.68 14.83 -8.81
N VAL A 132 -0.57 15.17 -10.11
CA VAL A 132 -0.15 16.50 -10.58
C VAL A 132 -1.35 17.33 -11.04
N LEU A 133 -2.31 16.76 -11.79
CA LEU A 133 -3.50 17.49 -12.23
C LEU A 133 -4.28 18.15 -11.07
N PRO A 134 -4.59 17.48 -9.94
CA PRO A 134 -5.34 18.11 -8.84
C PRO A 134 -4.58 19.22 -8.10
N SER A 135 -3.31 19.49 -8.44
CA SER A 135 -2.55 20.62 -7.89
C SER A 135 -2.73 21.93 -8.66
N PHE A 136 -3.43 21.89 -9.79
CA PHE A 136 -3.83 23.04 -10.62
C PHE A 136 -5.35 23.14 -10.70
#